data_AF-A0A949SY82-F1
#
_entry.id   AF-A0A949SY82-F1
#
_cell.length_a   1.000
_cell.length_b   1.000
_cell.length_c   1.000
_cell.angle_alpha   90.00
_cell.angle_beta   90.00
_cell.angle_gamma   90.00
#
_symmetry.space_group_name_H-M   'P 1'
#
loop_
_entity.id
_entity.type
_entity.pdbx_description
1 polymer ?
#
loop_
_entity_poly.entity_id
_entity_poly.type
_entity_poly.pdbx_seq_one_letter_code
_entity_poly.pdbx_strand_id
1 'polypeptide(L)'
;MRLFLLAFLLASPLAAATYNVGPGQPLSTIGAVPWATLGPGDIVRIHYRATPYAEKWVLCRQGASGNPITIQGVPEAGTGNLPVITGASATTAAGLNYWGENRGVLKIGGANTPADLMPQWIVVENLEFRSAHPSYTFTDDTGASGIAYAGNASGIYVEKVKHLIVRNCTFTDCGNGFFVAPGSVGGTGNPNLTEDVYVGYCYIHGNGINASAFEHNSYCECNGIVYEYNRYGPLRSGANGNALKDRSANCVVRYNWIESGNRQLDLVEADGSGIETLAGYNTTYVYGNVLIEPNGAGNSQILHYGGDNGNTATYRKGTLYFYGNTIVSTRTGNTTLMRLSTNSETCDCRNNIIYVSAAGSFLGLIDDTGVLNYRNNWLKTGYISSHSGGAMQGTVNNQGGNVVGTSPGFLNEGGQDFSLAAGSACINAGTTLAAAVLPTHNVTRHYVKHQQGQARPVDATFDIGAFEAGSVPTTPPNAASGLTATANMTLGASLNWSDNSSDESGFRIERQIGAASFATLTTVGANVTSYNDSGLTLGTTYTYRIVAYNAAGDAAPSNTSSITAQGTAGGGGGGTGSSSGSGGGGGCTAGEGLGALALLGILLLRRRR
;
A
#
# COMPACT_ATOMS: atom_id res chain seq x y z
N MET A 1 25.95 25.81 -62.87
CA MET A 1 25.54 26.36 -61.56
C MET A 1 24.05 26.14 -61.37
N ARG A 2 23.63 25.05 -60.72
CA ARG A 2 22.28 24.86 -60.18
C ARG A 2 22.43 24.08 -58.87
N LEU A 3 22.38 24.81 -57.78
CA LEU A 3 22.50 24.32 -56.42
C LEU A 3 21.12 23.73 -56.04
N PHE A 4 21.04 22.41 -55.83
CA PHE A 4 19.85 21.79 -55.24
C PHE A 4 19.90 22.05 -53.73
N LEU A 5 19.02 22.93 -53.26
CA LEU A 5 18.80 23.19 -51.84
C LEU A 5 17.92 22.06 -51.30
N LEU A 6 18.52 21.08 -50.62
CA LEU A 6 17.80 20.04 -49.91
C LEU A 6 17.30 20.65 -48.58
N ALA A 7 16.01 21.04 -48.54
CA ALA A 7 15.39 21.53 -47.32
C ALA A 7 15.17 20.35 -46.35
N PHE A 8 16.03 20.23 -45.34
CA PHE A 8 15.75 19.43 -44.16
C PHE A 8 14.61 20.11 -43.39
N LEU A 9 13.36 19.63 -43.57
CA LEU A 9 12.32 19.87 -42.59
C LEU A 9 12.71 19.12 -41.31
N LEU A 10 13.34 19.83 -40.39
CA LEU A 10 13.37 19.43 -38.98
C LEU A 10 11.92 19.45 -38.49
N ALA A 11 11.27 18.27 -38.47
CA ALA A 11 10.03 18.10 -37.73
C ALA A 11 10.36 18.33 -36.25
N SER A 12 10.05 19.52 -35.74
CA SER A 12 10.06 19.77 -34.30
C SER A 12 9.21 18.68 -33.64
N PRO A 13 9.71 17.97 -32.62
CA PRO A 13 8.88 17.01 -31.91
C PRO A 13 7.65 17.77 -31.40
N LEU A 14 6.45 17.28 -31.72
CA LEU A 14 5.22 17.85 -31.16
C LEU A 14 5.39 17.87 -29.64
N ALA A 15 5.17 19.03 -29.02
CA ALA A 15 5.25 19.14 -27.57
C ALA A 15 4.22 18.20 -26.93
N ALA A 16 4.63 17.49 -25.88
CA ALA A 16 3.75 16.65 -25.08
C ALA A 16 2.49 17.44 -24.65
N ALA A 17 1.32 16.86 -24.90
CA ALA A 17 0.04 17.47 -24.60
C ALA A 17 -0.46 17.06 -23.21
N THR A 18 -1.26 17.93 -22.58
CA THR A 18 -2.01 17.60 -21.37
C THR A 18 -3.51 17.73 -21.66
N TYR A 19 -4.23 16.64 -21.46
CA TYR A 19 -5.68 16.55 -21.61
C TYR A 19 -6.32 16.52 -20.23
N ASN A 20 -7.05 17.59 -19.85
CA ASN A 20 -7.76 17.63 -18.57
C ASN A 20 -9.22 17.26 -18.78
N VAL A 21 -9.68 16.27 -18.02
CA VAL A 21 -11.02 15.67 -18.07
C VAL A 21 -11.76 15.94 -16.76
N GLY A 22 -13.02 16.37 -16.84
CA GLY A 22 -13.90 16.48 -15.68
C GLY A 22 -14.56 17.85 -15.53
N PRO A 23 -15.24 18.11 -14.39
CA PRO A 23 -15.96 19.35 -14.16
C PRO A 23 -15.06 20.58 -14.31
N GLY A 24 -15.49 21.54 -15.15
CA GLY A 24 -14.75 22.77 -15.40
C GLY A 24 -13.47 22.62 -16.23
N GLN A 25 -13.19 21.43 -16.76
CA GLN A 25 -12.03 21.17 -17.62
C GLN A 25 -12.41 21.25 -19.11
N PRO A 26 -11.42 21.40 -20.03
CA PRO A 26 -11.68 21.45 -21.46
C PRO A 26 -12.37 20.21 -22.03
N LEU A 27 -12.12 19.02 -21.45
CA LEU A 27 -12.82 17.80 -21.80
C LEU A 27 -13.80 17.44 -20.68
N SER A 28 -15.08 17.30 -21.00
CA SER A 28 -16.11 16.97 -20.01
C SER A 28 -16.17 15.47 -19.67
N THR A 29 -15.70 14.61 -20.57
CA THR A 29 -15.78 13.15 -20.47
C THR A 29 -14.46 12.49 -20.87
N ILE A 30 -14.24 11.26 -20.41
CA ILE A 30 -13.04 10.48 -20.71
C ILE A 30 -13.01 10.09 -22.20
N GLY A 31 -14.16 9.81 -22.78
CA GLY A 31 -14.32 9.47 -24.19
C GLY A 31 -14.00 10.61 -25.15
N ALA A 32 -13.88 11.85 -24.66
CA ALA A 32 -13.45 13.00 -25.47
C ALA A 32 -11.92 13.10 -25.59
N VAL A 33 -11.15 12.31 -24.82
CA VAL A 33 -9.69 12.24 -24.96
C VAL A 33 -9.34 11.59 -26.30
N PRO A 34 -8.36 12.12 -27.05
CA PRO A 34 -7.96 11.55 -28.33
C PRO A 34 -7.05 10.33 -28.15
N TRP A 35 -7.59 9.27 -27.54
CA TRP A 35 -6.88 8.01 -27.22
C TRP A 35 -6.13 7.41 -28.42
N ALA A 36 -6.71 7.54 -29.62
CA ALA A 36 -6.14 7.05 -30.87
C ALA A 36 -4.92 7.85 -31.36
N THR A 37 -4.55 8.97 -30.75
CA THR A 37 -3.40 9.79 -31.20
C THR A 37 -2.43 10.17 -30.09
N LEU A 38 -2.62 9.64 -28.88
CA LEU A 38 -1.66 9.89 -27.79
C LEU A 38 -0.26 9.42 -28.18
N GLY A 39 0.75 10.20 -27.79
CA GLY A 39 2.16 9.95 -28.05
C GLY A 39 3.06 10.19 -26.83
N PRO A 40 4.39 10.08 -27.01
CA PRO A 40 5.34 10.20 -25.92
C PRO A 40 5.21 11.49 -25.11
N GLY A 41 5.08 11.34 -23.79
CA GLY A 41 4.98 12.43 -22.82
C GLY A 41 3.55 12.96 -22.61
N ASP A 42 2.56 12.52 -23.40
CA ASP A 42 1.18 12.97 -23.22
C ASP A 42 0.62 12.57 -21.85
N ILE A 43 -0.13 13.48 -21.24
CA ILE A 43 -0.74 13.31 -19.92
C ILE A 43 -2.26 13.47 -20.03
N VAL A 44 -3.01 12.47 -19.57
CA VAL A 44 -4.46 12.55 -19.37
C VAL A 44 -4.73 12.71 -17.88
N ARG A 45 -5.23 13.88 -17.48
CA ARG A 45 -5.61 14.19 -16.10
C ARG A 45 -7.11 14.07 -15.91
N ILE A 46 -7.55 13.06 -15.17
CA ILE A 46 -8.96 12.83 -14.87
C ILE A 46 -9.26 13.43 -13.51
N HIS A 47 -10.04 14.50 -13.46
CA HIS A 47 -10.37 15.19 -12.22
C HIS A 47 -11.49 14.49 -11.47
N TYR A 48 -11.37 14.45 -10.15
CA TYR A 48 -12.41 13.90 -9.29
C TYR A 48 -13.75 14.59 -9.54
N ARG A 49 -14.81 13.80 -9.44
CA ARG A 49 -16.19 14.27 -9.29
C ARG A 49 -16.97 13.23 -8.49
N ALA A 50 -18.02 13.64 -7.80
CA ALA A 50 -18.81 12.76 -6.94
C ALA A 50 -19.48 11.60 -7.71
N THR A 51 -19.92 11.83 -8.95
CA THR A 51 -20.50 10.79 -9.80
C THR A 51 -19.43 10.06 -10.59
N PRO A 52 -19.29 8.73 -10.49
CA PRO A 52 -18.30 7.98 -11.26
C PRO A 52 -18.34 8.26 -12.78
N TYR A 53 -17.21 8.05 -13.45
CA TYR A 53 -17.13 8.03 -14.90
C TYR A 53 -17.55 6.65 -15.40
N ALA A 54 -18.77 6.56 -15.97
CA ALA A 54 -19.28 5.37 -16.62
C ALA A 54 -18.79 5.32 -18.07
N GLU A 55 -17.47 5.17 -18.24
CA GLU A 55 -16.80 5.24 -19.53
C GLU A 55 -15.68 4.21 -19.56
N LYS A 56 -15.44 3.61 -20.72
CA LYS A 56 -14.41 2.59 -20.93
C LYS A 56 -13.69 2.80 -22.25
N TRP A 57 -12.43 2.39 -22.34
CA TRP A 57 -11.60 2.67 -23.51
C TRP A 57 -10.42 1.70 -23.64
N VAL A 58 -9.75 1.77 -24.79
CA VAL A 58 -8.52 1.05 -25.09
C VAL A 58 -7.35 2.01 -25.28
N LEU A 59 -6.15 1.60 -24.83
CA LEU A 59 -4.90 2.28 -25.11
C LEU A 59 -3.96 1.35 -25.90
N CYS A 60 -3.72 1.68 -27.18
CA CYS A 60 -2.78 0.98 -28.07
C CYS A 60 -1.71 1.94 -28.61
N ARG A 61 -1.09 2.71 -27.72
CA ARG A 61 -0.11 3.76 -28.06
C ARG A 61 1.19 3.61 -27.29
N GLN A 62 2.20 4.30 -27.78
CA GLN A 62 3.58 4.16 -27.32
C GLN A 62 4.05 5.48 -26.73
N GLY A 63 4.38 5.45 -25.44
CA GLY A 63 5.28 6.42 -24.86
C GLY A 63 6.73 6.14 -25.24
N ALA A 64 7.65 6.86 -24.61
CA ALA A 64 9.09 6.61 -24.72
C ALA A 64 9.73 6.57 -23.32
N SER A 65 10.93 5.99 -23.24
CA SER A 65 11.73 6.09 -22.02
C SER A 65 11.92 7.55 -21.61
N GLY A 66 11.64 7.87 -20.34
CA GLY A 66 11.64 9.24 -19.81
C GLY A 66 10.44 10.12 -20.23
N ASN A 67 9.61 9.68 -21.17
CA ASN A 67 8.41 10.38 -21.65
C ASN A 67 7.25 9.39 -21.83
N PRO A 68 6.76 8.76 -20.75
CA PRO A 68 5.65 7.82 -20.84
C PRO A 68 4.34 8.53 -21.19
N ILE A 69 3.38 7.79 -21.76
CA ILE A 69 1.99 8.22 -21.76
C ILE A 69 1.46 8.03 -20.33
N THR A 70 0.92 9.08 -19.72
CA THR A 70 0.47 9.05 -18.33
C THR A 70 -1.03 9.26 -18.23
N ILE A 71 -1.75 8.29 -17.66
CA ILE A 71 -3.15 8.43 -17.25
C ILE A 71 -3.16 8.63 -15.73
N GLN A 72 -3.52 9.83 -15.29
CA GLN A 72 -3.41 10.25 -13.90
C GLN A 72 -4.75 10.76 -13.39
N GLY A 73 -5.23 10.21 -12.29
CA GLY A 73 -6.31 10.82 -11.54
C GLY A 73 -5.84 12.03 -10.73
N VAL A 74 -6.68 13.06 -10.66
CA VAL A 74 -6.51 14.23 -9.80
C VAL A 74 -7.51 14.08 -8.65
N PRO A 75 -7.06 13.70 -7.45
CA PRO A 75 -7.94 13.48 -6.31
C PRO A 75 -8.70 14.73 -5.88
N GLU A 76 -9.81 14.54 -5.19
CA GLU A 76 -10.57 15.63 -4.57
C GLU A 76 -9.70 16.38 -3.55
N ALA A 77 -9.70 17.72 -3.63
CA ALA A 77 -9.01 18.54 -2.66
C ALA A 77 -9.61 18.36 -1.26
N GLY A 78 -8.76 18.11 -0.26
CA GLY A 78 -9.15 18.00 1.14
C GLY A 78 -9.48 16.57 1.61
N THR A 79 -10.19 15.77 0.80
CA THR A 79 -10.53 14.37 1.15
C THR A 79 -9.56 13.35 0.56
N GLY A 80 -8.91 13.67 -0.57
CA GLY A 80 -8.04 12.73 -1.29
C GLY A 80 -8.80 11.64 -2.06
N ASN A 81 -10.12 11.76 -2.22
CA ASN A 81 -10.91 10.79 -2.97
C ASN A 81 -10.42 10.69 -4.42
N LEU A 82 -10.15 9.47 -4.89
CA LEU A 82 -9.72 9.23 -6.27
C LEU A 82 -10.90 9.38 -7.24
N PRO A 83 -10.68 9.84 -8.48
CA PRO A 83 -11.65 9.70 -9.55
C PRO A 83 -12.00 8.22 -9.77
N VAL A 84 -13.29 7.92 -9.80
CA VAL A 84 -13.80 6.55 -9.96
C VAL A 84 -14.21 6.32 -11.40
N ILE A 85 -13.64 5.27 -12.01
CA ILE A 85 -13.99 4.75 -13.32
C ILE A 85 -14.80 3.46 -13.11
N THR A 86 -16.07 3.49 -13.51
CA THR A 86 -16.97 2.35 -13.30
C THR A 86 -17.31 1.67 -14.62
N GLY A 87 -17.28 0.33 -14.60
CA GLY A 87 -17.81 -0.50 -15.67
C GLY A 87 -19.33 -0.55 -15.71
N ALA A 88 -20.02 -0.13 -14.64
CA ALA A 88 -21.48 -0.19 -14.54
C ALA A 88 -22.15 0.82 -15.48
N SER A 89 -22.93 0.32 -16.45
CA SER A 89 -23.53 1.13 -17.52
C SER A 89 -22.50 1.98 -18.27
N ALA A 90 -21.26 1.49 -18.37
CA ALA A 90 -20.20 2.21 -19.05
C ALA A 90 -20.46 2.30 -20.56
N THR A 91 -19.97 3.35 -21.20
CA THR A 91 -19.99 3.47 -22.66
C THR A 91 -18.57 3.44 -23.20
N THR A 92 -18.34 2.65 -24.25
CA THR A 92 -17.07 2.66 -24.98
C THR A 92 -16.83 4.02 -25.63
N ALA A 93 -15.65 4.58 -25.42
CA ALA A 93 -15.24 5.87 -25.96
C ALA A 93 -15.38 5.90 -27.50
N ALA A 94 -15.99 6.97 -28.02
CA ALA A 94 -16.29 7.11 -29.43
C ALA A 94 -15.02 7.09 -30.30
N GLY A 95 -15.12 6.45 -31.47
CA GLY A 95 -14.01 6.35 -32.43
C GLY A 95 -12.95 5.30 -32.07
N LEU A 96 -13.14 4.54 -30.99
CA LEU A 96 -12.34 3.35 -30.69
C LEU A 96 -13.08 2.08 -31.13
N ASN A 97 -12.32 1.08 -31.56
CA ASN A 97 -12.82 -0.25 -31.89
C ASN A 97 -11.76 -1.26 -31.45
N TYR A 98 -12.12 -2.20 -30.57
CA TYR A 98 -11.18 -3.17 -30.02
C TYR A 98 -11.86 -4.48 -29.68
N TRP A 99 -11.13 -5.58 -29.82
CA TRP A 99 -11.68 -6.91 -29.51
C TRP A 99 -11.72 -7.14 -28.01
N GLY A 100 -12.61 -8.03 -27.56
CA GLY A 100 -12.71 -8.38 -26.15
C GLY A 100 -13.09 -7.20 -25.27
N GLU A 101 -13.97 -6.31 -25.74
CA GLU A 101 -14.42 -5.15 -24.97
C GLU A 101 -14.95 -5.55 -23.59
N ASN A 102 -15.59 -6.70 -23.48
CA ASN A 102 -16.12 -7.23 -22.23
C ASN A 102 -15.04 -7.66 -21.20
N ARG A 103 -13.74 -7.49 -21.48
CA ARG A 103 -12.64 -7.90 -20.59
C ARG A 103 -12.16 -6.82 -19.64
N GLY A 104 -12.51 -5.54 -19.82
CA GLY A 104 -12.18 -4.54 -18.83
C GLY A 104 -12.70 -3.13 -19.08
N VAL A 105 -12.50 -2.26 -18.09
CA VAL A 105 -12.85 -0.83 -18.17
C VAL A 105 -11.77 -0.06 -18.93
N LEU A 106 -10.50 -0.30 -18.59
CA LEU A 106 -9.35 0.10 -19.39
C LEU A 106 -8.72 -1.15 -19.99
N LYS A 107 -8.69 -1.24 -21.32
CA LYS A 107 -7.92 -2.26 -22.03
C LYS A 107 -6.59 -1.69 -22.51
N ILE A 108 -5.48 -2.38 -22.29
CA ILE A 108 -4.16 -2.01 -22.85
C ILE A 108 -3.78 -3.04 -23.90
N GLY A 109 -3.67 -2.58 -25.15
CA GLY A 109 -3.40 -3.43 -26.29
C GLY A 109 -4.65 -4.07 -26.90
N GLY A 110 -4.52 -4.43 -28.17
CA GLY A 110 -5.49 -5.19 -28.92
C GLY A 110 -6.69 -4.37 -29.41
N ALA A 111 -6.47 -3.52 -30.41
CA ALA A 111 -7.49 -2.68 -31.05
C ALA A 111 -7.42 -2.66 -32.58
N ASN A 112 -8.56 -2.54 -33.25
CA ASN A 112 -8.60 -2.25 -34.70
C ASN A 112 -8.46 -0.74 -34.93
N THR A 113 -9.13 0.06 -34.09
CA THR A 113 -9.03 1.51 -34.06
C THR A 113 -8.72 1.97 -32.64
N PRO A 114 -7.54 2.57 -32.41
CA PRO A 114 -6.46 2.69 -33.38
C PRO A 114 -5.81 1.35 -33.75
N ALA A 115 -5.06 1.31 -34.86
CA ALA A 115 -4.28 0.14 -35.25
C ALA A 115 -3.41 -0.37 -34.09
N ASP A 116 -3.44 -1.69 -33.87
CA ASP A 116 -2.77 -2.36 -32.77
C ASP A 116 -1.25 -2.27 -32.88
N LEU A 117 -0.66 -1.47 -32.00
CA LEU A 117 0.78 -1.41 -31.77
C LEU A 117 1.11 -2.23 -30.53
N MET A 118 2.39 -2.53 -30.29
CA MET A 118 2.86 -2.91 -28.96
C MET A 118 2.78 -1.68 -28.05
N PRO A 119 1.82 -1.57 -27.13
CA PRO A 119 1.76 -0.43 -26.22
C PRO A 119 3.01 -0.46 -25.35
N GLN A 120 3.60 0.70 -25.08
CA GLN A 120 4.81 0.74 -24.26
C GLN A 120 5.01 2.06 -23.54
N TRP A 121 5.74 2.02 -22.42
CA TRP A 121 6.02 3.19 -21.58
C TRP A 121 4.73 3.89 -21.15
N ILE A 122 3.92 3.18 -20.38
CA ILE A 122 2.60 3.64 -19.93
C ILE A 122 2.62 3.74 -18.40
N VAL A 123 2.06 4.83 -17.88
CA VAL A 123 1.80 5.01 -16.44
C VAL A 123 0.30 5.18 -16.24
N VAL A 124 -0.27 4.39 -15.33
CA VAL A 124 -1.65 4.57 -14.83
C VAL A 124 -1.57 4.80 -13.33
N GLU A 125 -2.12 5.92 -12.85
CA GLU A 125 -2.01 6.26 -11.43
C GLU A 125 -3.19 7.06 -10.85
N ASN A 126 -3.36 6.97 -9.53
CA ASN A 126 -4.30 7.77 -8.74
C ASN A 126 -5.77 7.61 -9.18
N LEU A 127 -6.17 6.41 -9.59
CA LEU A 127 -7.51 6.12 -10.09
C LEU A 127 -8.12 4.94 -9.36
N GLU A 128 -9.43 4.96 -9.20
CA GLU A 128 -10.17 3.77 -8.82
C GLU A 128 -10.88 3.16 -10.03
N PHE A 129 -10.72 1.86 -10.22
CA PHE A 129 -11.45 1.07 -11.20
C PHE A 129 -12.38 0.09 -10.50
N ARG A 130 -13.64 0.06 -10.94
CA ARG A 130 -14.64 -0.86 -10.39
C ARG A 130 -15.69 -1.35 -11.38
N SER A 131 -16.45 -2.35 -10.97
CA SER A 131 -17.65 -2.83 -11.67
C SER A 131 -17.41 -3.44 -13.05
N ALA A 132 -16.20 -3.95 -13.34
CA ALA A 132 -15.95 -4.86 -14.47
C ALA A 132 -16.24 -6.30 -14.03
N HIS A 133 -17.52 -6.60 -13.83
CA HIS A 133 -18.00 -7.87 -13.31
C HIS A 133 -19.28 -8.31 -14.05
N PRO A 134 -19.56 -9.61 -14.23
CA PRO A 134 -20.73 -10.09 -14.99
C PRO A 134 -22.11 -9.61 -14.51
N SER A 135 -22.21 -9.06 -13.30
CA SER A 135 -23.44 -8.42 -12.79
C SER A 135 -23.73 -7.04 -13.39
N TYR A 136 -22.77 -6.48 -14.15
CA TYR A 136 -22.87 -5.19 -14.77
C TYR A 136 -22.87 -5.33 -16.29
N THR A 137 -23.40 -4.30 -16.96
CA THR A 137 -23.43 -4.22 -18.41
C THR A 137 -22.83 -2.91 -18.90
N PHE A 138 -22.49 -2.86 -20.18
CA PHE A 138 -21.96 -1.67 -20.87
C PHE A 138 -22.58 -1.52 -22.26
N THR A 139 -22.28 -0.38 -22.88
CA THR A 139 -22.56 -0.06 -24.29
C THR A 139 -21.26 -0.14 -25.09
N ASP A 140 -21.22 -0.99 -26.11
CA ASP A 140 -20.02 -1.24 -26.93
C ASP A 140 -19.77 -0.17 -27.99
N ASP A 141 -18.71 -0.35 -28.79
CA ASP A 141 -18.30 0.58 -29.85
C ASP A 141 -19.32 0.71 -31.00
N THR A 142 -20.22 -0.27 -31.16
CA THR A 142 -21.32 -0.23 -32.14
C THR A 142 -22.56 0.51 -31.61
N GLY A 143 -22.55 0.87 -30.32
CA GLY A 143 -23.70 1.44 -29.61
C GLY A 143 -24.68 0.38 -29.08
N ALA A 144 -24.36 -0.91 -29.19
CA ALA A 144 -25.18 -1.96 -28.61
C ALA A 144 -25.04 -1.91 -27.08
N SER A 145 -26.18 -1.79 -26.40
CA SER A 145 -26.25 -1.62 -24.94
C SER A 145 -26.68 -2.92 -24.25
N GLY A 146 -26.34 -3.07 -22.98
CA GLY A 146 -26.68 -4.27 -22.20
C GLY A 146 -25.69 -5.42 -22.37
N ILE A 147 -24.49 -5.15 -22.91
CA ILE A 147 -23.45 -6.16 -23.09
C ILE A 147 -22.86 -6.52 -21.73
N ALA A 148 -22.85 -7.81 -21.38
CA ALA A 148 -22.29 -8.29 -20.11
C ALA A 148 -20.76 -8.36 -20.16
N TYR A 149 -20.12 -8.12 -19.00
CA TYR A 149 -18.70 -8.40 -18.82
C TYR A 149 -18.42 -9.90 -18.78
N ALA A 150 -17.24 -10.31 -19.27
CA ALA A 150 -16.73 -11.67 -19.12
C ALA A 150 -16.40 -11.97 -17.64
N GLY A 151 -16.32 -13.26 -17.28
CA GLY A 151 -15.96 -13.67 -15.92
C GLY A 151 -14.60 -13.13 -15.49
N ASN A 152 -13.61 -13.21 -16.38
CA ASN A 152 -12.26 -12.71 -16.15
C ASN A 152 -12.10 -11.19 -16.35
N ALA A 153 -13.18 -10.44 -16.48
CA ALA A 153 -13.11 -8.99 -16.71
C ALA A 153 -12.44 -8.26 -15.54
N SER A 154 -11.78 -7.14 -15.82
CA SER A 154 -11.00 -6.40 -14.83
C SER A 154 -11.04 -4.89 -14.93
N GLY A 155 -10.60 -4.20 -13.88
CA GLY A 155 -10.48 -2.74 -13.90
C GLY A 155 -9.53 -2.29 -15.02
N ILE A 156 -8.34 -2.88 -15.04
CA ILE A 156 -7.39 -2.79 -16.16
C ILE A 156 -7.08 -4.20 -16.66
N TYR A 157 -7.38 -4.42 -17.94
CA TYR A 157 -7.04 -5.65 -18.66
C TYR A 157 -5.90 -5.38 -19.63
N VAL A 158 -4.73 -5.94 -19.35
CA VAL A 158 -3.55 -5.81 -20.21
C VAL A 158 -3.49 -7.03 -21.13
N GLU A 159 -3.72 -6.81 -22.42
CA GLU A 159 -3.57 -7.83 -23.46
C GLU A 159 -2.08 -8.01 -23.84
N LYS A 160 -1.36 -6.89 -23.96
CA LYS A 160 0.10 -6.83 -24.18
C LYS A 160 0.64 -5.44 -23.86
N VAL A 161 1.84 -5.36 -23.31
CA VAL A 161 2.54 -4.07 -23.06
C VAL A 161 4.03 -4.29 -22.80
N LYS A 162 4.86 -3.26 -23.06
CA LYS A 162 6.23 -3.18 -22.52
C LYS A 162 6.39 -1.96 -21.62
N HIS A 163 6.93 -2.10 -20.42
CA HIS A 163 7.14 -0.98 -19.49
C HIS A 163 5.82 -0.34 -19.03
N LEU A 164 5.06 -1.07 -18.21
CA LEU A 164 3.81 -0.59 -17.60
C LEU A 164 4.01 -0.32 -16.11
N ILE A 165 3.66 0.88 -15.67
CA ILE A 165 3.57 1.24 -14.26
C ILE A 165 2.09 1.44 -13.92
N VAL A 166 1.58 0.68 -12.97
CA VAL A 166 0.28 0.90 -12.33
C VAL A 166 0.54 1.22 -10.87
N ARG A 167 0.17 2.44 -10.42
CA ARG A 167 0.45 2.82 -9.04
C ARG A 167 -0.60 3.67 -8.36
N ASN A 168 -0.73 3.50 -7.05
CA ASN A 168 -1.70 4.24 -6.24
C ASN A 168 -3.13 4.17 -6.82
N CYS A 169 -3.50 3.00 -7.32
CA CYS A 169 -4.82 2.72 -7.86
C CYS A 169 -5.62 1.82 -6.92
N THR A 170 -6.94 1.96 -6.94
CA THR A 170 -7.86 1.03 -6.25
C THR A 170 -8.57 0.15 -7.28
N PHE A 171 -8.66 -1.14 -7.00
CA PHE A 171 -9.34 -2.12 -7.86
C PHE A 171 -10.34 -2.92 -7.04
N THR A 172 -11.63 -2.75 -7.33
CA THR A 172 -12.68 -3.42 -6.56
C THR A 172 -13.91 -3.74 -7.38
N ASP A 173 -14.76 -4.66 -6.92
CA ASP A 173 -16.03 -4.98 -7.56
C ASP A 173 -15.88 -5.45 -9.03
N CYS A 174 -14.76 -6.08 -9.36
CA CYS A 174 -14.50 -6.67 -10.66
C CYS A 174 -14.50 -8.21 -10.60
N GLY A 175 -14.50 -8.86 -11.77
CA GLY A 175 -14.15 -10.28 -11.88
C GLY A 175 -12.73 -10.48 -11.35
N ASN A 176 -11.74 -9.99 -12.08
CA ASN A 176 -10.40 -9.75 -11.55
C ASN A 176 -10.20 -8.27 -11.22
N GLY A 177 -9.51 -7.91 -10.13
CA GLY A 177 -9.18 -6.50 -9.89
C GLY A 177 -8.25 -5.95 -10.99
N PHE A 178 -7.13 -6.64 -11.20
CA PHE A 178 -6.11 -6.32 -12.20
C PHE A 178 -5.72 -7.58 -12.98
N PHE A 179 -5.65 -7.49 -14.32
CA PHE A 179 -5.34 -8.64 -15.17
C PHE A 179 -4.21 -8.33 -16.16
N VAL A 180 -3.21 -9.21 -16.24
CA VAL A 180 -2.12 -9.15 -17.23
C VAL A 180 -2.01 -10.47 -17.98
N ALA A 181 -2.24 -10.42 -19.28
CA ALA A 181 -2.00 -11.51 -20.21
C ALA A 181 -0.53 -11.52 -20.69
N PRO A 182 0.00 -12.69 -21.10
CA PRO A 182 1.37 -12.82 -21.59
C PRO A 182 1.58 -12.19 -22.98
N GLY A 183 0.52 -11.82 -23.68
CA GLY A 183 0.56 -11.29 -25.04
C GLY A 183 -0.48 -11.97 -25.94
N SER A 184 -0.79 -11.34 -27.08
CA SER A 184 -1.83 -11.80 -28.00
C SER A 184 -1.46 -13.03 -28.86
N VAL A 185 -0.26 -13.60 -28.68
CA VAL A 185 0.24 -14.79 -29.40
C VAL A 185 0.97 -15.68 -28.39
N GLY A 186 0.56 -16.93 -28.24
CA GLY A 186 1.29 -17.89 -27.39
C GLY A 186 2.54 -18.44 -28.07
N GLY A 187 3.50 -18.93 -27.28
CA GLY A 187 4.64 -19.71 -27.74
C GLY A 187 5.99 -18.98 -27.70
N THR A 188 7.07 -19.76 -27.81
CA THR A 188 8.46 -19.28 -27.73
C THR A 188 8.77 -18.25 -28.81
N GLY A 189 9.41 -17.13 -28.44
CA GLY A 189 9.76 -16.07 -29.41
C GLY A 189 8.61 -15.14 -29.77
N ASN A 190 7.54 -15.11 -28.96
CA ASN A 190 6.41 -14.20 -29.13
C ASN A 190 6.87 -12.73 -29.24
N PRO A 191 6.71 -12.06 -30.39
CA PRO A 191 7.09 -10.64 -30.55
C PRO A 191 6.16 -9.70 -29.77
N ASN A 192 5.01 -10.22 -29.30
CA ASN A 192 4.01 -9.51 -28.54
C ASN A 192 4.05 -9.81 -27.03
N LEU A 193 5.17 -10.33 -26.52
CA LEU A 193 5.30 -10.69 -25.10
C LEU A 193 5.14 -9.46 -24.19
N THR A 194 4.33 -9.60 -23.14
CA THR A 194 4.23 -8.60 -22.08
C THR A 194 5.50 -8.59 -21.23
N GLU A 195 6.11 -7.42 -21.06
CA GLU A 195 7.40 -7.26 -20.39
C GLU A 195 7.41 -6.03 -19.46
N ASP A 196 8.13 -6.15 -18.35
CA ASP A 196 8.41 -5.06 -17.40
C ASP A 196 7.15 -4.36 -16.87
N VAL A 197 6.45 -5.04 -15.96
CA VAL A 197 5.26 -4.54 -15.29
C VAL A 197 5.58 -4.21 -13.83
N TYR A 198 5.24 -3.00 -13.38
CA TYR A 198 5.30 -2.59 -11.99
C TYR A 198 3.88 -2.31 -11.48
N VAL A 199 3.50 -2.97 -10.39
CA VAL A 199 2.26 -2.74 -9.66
C VAL A 199 2.63 -2.31 -8.25
N GLY A 200 2.35 -1.06 -7.89
CA GLY A 200 2.71 -0.60 -6.55
C GLY A 200 1.81 0.41 -5.90
N TYR A 201 1.80 0.41 -4.58
CA TYR A 201 0.94 1.31 -3.78
C TYR A 201 -0.57 1.14 -4.06
N CYS A 202 -0.99 0.04 -4.71
CA CYS A 202 -2.39 -0.17 -5.06
C CYS A 202 -3.19 -0.79 -3.90
N TYR A 203 -4.51 -0.58 -3.89
CA TYR A 203 -5.44 -1.32 -3.03
C TYR A 203 -6.33 -2.22 -3.89
N ILE A 204 -6.17 -3.54 -3.77
CA ILE A 204 -6.85 -4.53 -4.61
C ILE A 204 -7.72 -5.41 -3.71
N HIS A 205 -9.03 -5.28 -3.79
CA HIS A 205 -9.93 -5.95 -2.85
C HIS A 205 -11.35 -6.10 -3.41
N GLY A 206 -12.14 -7.01 -2.85
CA GLY A 206 -13.55 -7.13 -3.20
C GLY A 206 -13.78 -7.49 -4.65
N ASN A 207 -12.87 -8.28 -5.25
CA ASN A 207 -13.00 -8.85 -6.59
C ASN A 207 -13.30 -10.35 -6.52
N GLY A 208 -13.71 -10.96 -7.62
CA GLY A 208 -13.98 -12.40 -7.74
C GLY A 208 -15.44 -12.72 -8.08
N ILE A 209 -15.73 -13.99 -8.35
CA ILE A 209 -17.09 -14.46 -8.64
C ILE A 209 -17.51 -15.49 -7.59
N ASN A 210 -18.74 -15.37 -7.10
CA ASN A 210 -19.30 -16.29 -6.11
C ASN A 210 -19.21 -17.75 -6.60
N ALA A 211 -18.74 -18.64 -5.73
CA ALA A 211 -18.48 -20.06 -5.99
C ALA A 211 -17.44 -20.35 -7.09
N SER A 212 -16.74 -19.35 -7.61
CA SER A 212 -15.67 -19.52 -8.59
C SER A 212 -14.29 -19.36 -7.97
N ALA A 213 -13.34 -20.17 -8.43
CA ALA A 213 -11.93 -20.09 -8.06
C ALA A 213 -11.05 -19.54 -9.20
N PHE A 214 -11.62 -19.17 -10.35
CA PHE A 214 -10.87 -18.73 -11.53
C PHE A 214 -10.53 -17.24 -11.50
N GLU A 215 -11.35 -16.44 -10.85
CA GLU A 215 -11.15 -15.00 -10.72
C GLU A 215 -10.49 -14.65 -9.40
N HIS A 216 -9.64 -13.65 -9.40
CA HIS A 216 -8.72 -13.31 -8.31
C HIS A 216 -8.72 -11.80 -8.06
N ASN A 217 -8.08 -11.36 -6.98
CA ASN A 217 -7.81 -9.92 -6.84
C ASN A 217 -6.85 -9.45 -7.94
N SER A 218 -5.76 -10.18 -8.19
CA SER A 218 -4.95 -10.00 -9.40
C SER A 218 -4.57 -11.32 -10.04
N TYR A 219 -4.54 -11.35 -11.37
CA TYR A 219 -3.98 -12.42 -12.19
C TYR A 219 -2.96 -11.81 -13.15
N CYS A 220 -1.71 -12.26 -13.11
CA CYS A 220 -0.70 -11.77 -14.04
C CYS A 220 0.16 -12.89 -14.62
N GLU A 221 0.55 -12.70 -15.88
CA GLU A 221 1.49 -13.56 -16.58
C GLU A 221 2.30 -12.72 -17.56
N CYS A 222 3.59 -12.53 -17.29
CA CYS A 222 4.48 -11.74 -18.14
C CYS A 222 5.97 -12.06 -17.87
N ASN A 223 6.86 -11.38 -18.58
CA ASN A 223 8.30 -11.42 -18.29
C ASN A 223 8.72 -10.18 -17.49
N GLY A 224 8.97 -10.37 -16.20
CA GLY A 224 9.35 -9.30 -15.29
C GLY A 224 8.14 -8.58 -14.73
N ILE A 225 7.79 -8.90 -13.49
CA ILE A 225 6.78 -8.17 -12.72
C ILE A 225 7.26 -7.90 -11.31
N VAL A 226 6.96 -6.70 -10.82
CA VAL A 226 7.21 -6.29 -9.43
C VAL A 226 5.89 -5.88 -8.78
N TYR A 227 5.55 -6.53 -7.68
CA TYR A 227 4.50 -6.12 -6.76
C TYR A 227 5.14 -5.47 -5.54
N GLU A 228 4.87 -4.19 -5.31
CA GLU A 228 5.52 -3.43 -4.24
C GLU A 228 4.58 -2.47 -3.50
N TYR A 229 4.58 -2.48 -2.16
CA TYR A 229 3.75 -1.60 -1.33
C TYR A 229 2.25 -1.70 -1.60
N ASN A 230 1.77 -2.80 -2.18
CA ASN A 230 0.34 -3.00 -2.39
C ASN A 230 -0.34 -3.46 -1.12
N ARG A 231 -1.62 -3.09 -0.99
CA ARG A 231 -2.57 -3.70 -0.06
C ARG A 231 -3.51 -4.59 -0.85
N TYR A 232 -3.62 -5.85 -0.46
CA TYR A 232 -4.63 -6.76 -0.96
C TYR A 232 -5.64 -7.04 0.14
N GLY A 233 -6.91 -6.73 -0.07
CA GLY A 233 -8.00 -7.06 0.84
C GLY A 233 -8.68 -8.40 0.51
N PRO A 234 -9.68 -8.83 1.30
CA PRO A 234 -10.49 -10.00 0.97
C PRO A 234 -11.12 -9.92 -0.42
N LEU A 235 -11.34 -11.07 -1.06
CA LEU A 235 -12.19 -11.18 -2.25
C LEU A 235 -13.66 -10.89 -1.90
N ARG A 236 -14.52 -10.81 -2.92
CA ARG A 236 -15.97 -10.77 -2.73
C ARG A 236 -16.43 -11.97 -1.92
N SER A 237 -17.46 -11.76 -1.11
CA SER A 237 -18.09 -12.84 -0.33
C SER A 237 -18.48 -14.01 -1.23
N GLY A 238 -18.07 -15.21 -0.86
CA GLY A 238 -18.33 -16.45 -1.60
C GLY A 238 -17.39 -16.73 -2.78
N ALA A 239 -16.50 -15.81 -3.14
CA ALA A 239 -15.47 -16.08 -4.14
C ALA A 239 -14.33 -16.92 -3.56
N ASN A 240 -13.81 -17.86 -4.36
CA ASN A 240 -12.78 -18.83 -3.96
C ASN A 240 -11.44 -18.57 -4.68
N GLY A 241 -11.25 -17.35 -5.20
CA GLY A 241 -10.01 -16.92 -5.84
C GLY A 241 -8.88 -16.60 -4.88
N ASN A 242 -7.69 -16.36 -5.41
CA ASN A 242 -6.52 -15.96 -4.63
C ASN A 242 -6.42 -14.43 -4.51
N ALA A 243 -5.68 -13.97 -3.50
CA ALA A 243 -5.34 -12.55 -3.41
C ALA A 243 -4.41 -12.15 -4.56
N LEU A 244 -3.27 -12.83 -4.69
CA LEU A 244 -2.33 -12.62 -5.78
C LEU A 244 -2.06 -13.94 -6.49
N LYS A 245 -2.48 -14.03 -7.76
CA LYS A 245 -2.12 -15.10 -8.68
C LYS A 245 -1.11 -14.57 -9.69
N ASP A 246 0.02 -15.25 -9.82
CA ASP A 246 1.04 -14.91 -10.80
C ASP A 246 1.63 -16.16 -11.46
N ARG A 247 1.87 -16.04 -12.77
CA ARG A 247 2.45 -17.07 -13.64
C ARG A 247 3.73 -16.58 -14.34
N SER A 248 4.29 -15.46 -13.88
CA SER A 248 5.32 -14.70 -14.58
C SER A 248 6.73 -15.28 -14.38
N ALA A 249 7.61 -14.99 -15.34
CA ALA A 249 9.06 -15.09 -15.15
C ALA A 249 9.60 -13.83 -14.47
N ASN A 250 10.73 -13.93 -13.77
CA ASN A 250 11.35 -12.79 -13.07
C ASN A 250 10.38 -12.07 -12.09
N CYS A 251 9.54 -12.85 -11.40
CA CYS A 251 8.52 -12.31 -10.50
C CYS A 251 9.14 -11.90 -9.14
N VAL A 252 8.81 -10.68 -8.71
CA VAL A 252 9.20 -10.11 -7.42
C VAL A 252 7.96 -9.66 -6.65
N VAL A 253 7.72 -10.24 -5.48
CA VAL A 253 6.67 -9.83 -4.55
C VAL A 253 7.36 -9.28 -3.31
N ARG A 254 7.36 -7.95 -3.12
CA ARG A 254 8.06 -7.34 -1.99
C ARG A 254 7.27 -6.27 -1.27
N TYR A 255 7.44 -6.18 0.04
CA TYR A 255 6.86 -5.09 0.83
C TYR A 255 5.36 -4.93 0.62
N ASN A 256 4.59 -6.00 0.49
CA ASN A 256 3.14 -5.93 0.35
C ASN A 256 2.45 -6.29 1.66
N TRP A 257 1.21 -5.81 1.82
CA TRP A 257 0.29 -6.26 2.84
C TRP A 257 -0.82 -7.06 2.18
N ILE A 258 -0.83 -8.39 2.37
CA ILE A 258 -1.74 -9.29 1.67
C ILE A 258 -2.59 -10.03 2.69
N GLU A 259 -3.87 -9.69 2.74
CA GLU A 259 -4.83 -10.23 3.69
C GLU A 259 -5.92 -11.04 2.97
N SER A 260 -6.17 -12.25 3.49
CA SER A 260 -7.19 -13.19 2.97
C SER A 260 -6.91 -13.72 1.55
N GLY A 261 -7.94 -14.27 0.92
CA GLY A 261 -7.88 -15.04 -0.32
C GLY A 261 -7.97 -16.54 -0.09
N ASN A 262 -8.19 -17.31 -1.16
CA ASN A 262 -8.02 -18.76 -1.12
C ASN A 262 -6.57 -19.13 -0.75
N ARG A 263 -5.62 -18.35 -1.28
CA ARG A 263 -4.24 -18.20 -0.84
C ARG A 263 -3.86 -16.73 -0.94
N GLN A 264 -2.89 -16.28 -0.14
CA GLN A 264 -2.29 -14.96 -0.30
C GLN A 264 -1.45 -14.91 -1.58
N LEU A 265 -0.69 -15.98 -1.84
CA LEU A 265 0.23 -16.08 -2.98
C LEU A 265 0.01 -17.39 -3.74
N ASP A 266 -0.33 -17.31 -5.02
CA ASP A 266 -0.48 -18.46 -5.91
C ASP A 266 0.43 -18.26 -7.13
N LEU A 267 1.66 -18.78 -7.03
CA LEU A 267 2.82 -18.52 -7.88
C LEU A 267 3.14 -19.75 -8.73
N VAL A 268 2.31 -19.98 -9.73
CA VAL A 268 2.25 -21.24 -10.47
C VAL A 268 2.88 -21.11 -11.85
N GLU A 269 2.73 -22.15 -12.66
CA GLU A 269 3.30 -22.26 -13.99
C GLU A 269 2.68 -21.29 -15.00
N ALA A 270 3.42 -20.92 -16.05
CA ALA A 270 2.91 -20.23 -17.23
C ALA A 270 1.88 -21.10 -17.96
N ASP A 271 0.88 -20.47 -18.58
CA ASP A 271 -0.21 -21.15 -19.28
C ASP A 271 0.15 -21.45 -20.75
N GLY A 272 1.35 -22.02 -20.97
CA GLY A 272 1.86 -22.36 -22.31
C GLY A 272 2.20 -21.16 -23.20
N SER A 273 2.51 -20.02 -22.60
CA SER A 273 2.78 -18.76 -23.29
C SER A 273 4.19 -18.64 -23.87
N GLY A 274 5.08 -19.61 -23.61
CA GLY A 274 6.51 -19.56 -23.94
C GLY A 274 7.35 -18.89 -22.84
N ILE A 275 6.72 -18.29 -21.83
CA ILE A 275 7.37 -17.69 -20.66
C ILE A 275 8.15 -18.74 -19.86
N GLU A 276 7.67 -19.99 -19.86
CA GLU A 276 8.32 -21.11 -19.19
C GLU A 276 9.74 -21.41 -19.71
N THR A 277 10.09 -20.91 -20.89
CA THR A 277 11.43 -21.07 -21.49
C THR A 277 12.42 -19.96 -21.13
N LEU A 278 11.95 -18.91 -20.45
CA LEU A 278 12.79 -17.75 -20.11
C LEU A 278 13.71 -18.07 -18.93
N ALA A 279 14.94 -17.52 -18.97
CA ALA A 279 15.98 -17.81 -17.97
C ALA A 279 15.53 -17.55 -16.51
N GLY A 280 14.69 -16.54 -16.30
CA GLY A 280 14.18 -16.16 -14.97
C GLY A 280 12.88 -16.83 -14.55
N TYR A 281 12.37 -17.80 -15.31
CA TYR A 281 11.09 -18.46 -15.00
C TYR A 281 11.16 -19.33 -13.73
N ASN A 282 12.26 -20.06 -13.57
CA ASN A 282 12.48 -20.95 -12.43
C ASN A 282 13.01 -20.23 -11.19
N THR A 283 12.82 -18.91 -11.06
CA THR A 283 13.23 -18.16 -9.88
C THR A 283 12.21 -17.09 -9.53
N THR A 284 11.84 -17.02 -8.26
CA THR A 284 10.87 -16.05 -7.74
C THR A 284 11.34 -15.51 -6.40
N TYR A 285 11.14 -14.21 -6.18
CA TYR A 285 11.59 -13.52 -4.98
C TYR A 285 10.39 -12.99 -4.19
N VAL A 286 10.25 -13.43 -2.94
CA VAL A 286 9.18 -13.02 -2.03
C VAL A 286 9.77 -12.55 -0.72
N TYR A 287 9.79 -11.23 -0.47
CA TYR A 287 10.45 -10.69 0.71
C TYR A 287 9.86 -9.41 1.29
N GLY A 288 10.01 -9.22 2.60
CA GLY A 288 9.55 -8.01 3.27
C GLY A 288 8.03 -7.86 3.32
N ASN A 289 7.25 -8.91 2.99
CA ASN A 289 5.79 -8.84 2.94
C ASN A 289 5.18 -9.17 4.31
N VAL A 290 3.98 -8.64 4.54
CA VAL A 290 3.08 -9.05 5.62
C VAL A 290 1.95 -9.88 4.99
N LEU A 291 1.85 -11.16 5.35
CA LEU A 291 0.85 -12.09 4.84
C LEU A 291 -0.09 -12.49 5.97
N ILE A 292 -1.38 -12.24 5.82
CA ILE A 292 -2.38 -12.43 6.88
C ILE A 292 -3.47 -13.36 6.41
N GLU A 293 -3.62 -14.46 7.14
CA GLU A 293 -4.60 -15.51 6.89
C GLU A 293 -5.64 -15.51 8.04
N PRO A 294 -6.78 -14.83 7.86
CA PRO A 294 -7.78 -14.74 8.90
C PRO A 294 -8.52 -16.08 9.07
N ASN A 295 -9.10 -16.30 10.26
CA ASN A 295 -9.91 -17.48 10.51
C ASN A 295 -11.05 -17.64 9.49
N GLY A 296 -11.14 -18.80 8.86
CA GLY A 296 -12.20 -19.13 7.91
C GLY A 296 -12.02 -18.56 6.50
N ALA A 297 -10.92 -17.86 6.20
CA ALA A 297 -10.59 -17.53 4.82
C ALA A 297 -10.13 -18.77 4.05
N GLY A 298 -10.48 -18.86 2.77
CA GLY A 298 -9.77 -19.72 1.82
C GLY A 298 -9.47 -21.17 2.21
N ASN A 299 -8.43 -21.72 1.60
CA ASN A 299 -7.85 -22.99 2.00
C ASN A 299 -6.80 -22.77 3.10
N SER A 300 -6.18 -23.85 3.59
CA SER A 300 -5.20 -23.75 4.69
C SER A 300 -3.82 -23.28 4.26
N GLN A 301 -3.55 -23.05 2.98
CA GLN A 301 -2.21 -22.79 2.43
C GLN A 301 -2.00 -21.29 2.22
N ILE A 302 -0.90 -20.74 2.77
CA ILE A 302 -0.54 -19.32 2.59
C ILE A 302 -0.02 -19.07 1.17
N LEU A 303 0.85 -19.96 0.70
CA LEU A 303 1.56 -19.85 -0.56
C LEU A 303 1.49 -21.15 -1.37
N HIS A 304 1.37 -21.07 -2.68
CA HIS A 304 1.57 -22.18 -3.61
C HIS A 304 2.63 -21.80 -4.64
N TYR A 305 3.64 -22.64 -4.82
CA TYR A 305 4.68 -22.50 -5.83
C TYR A 305 4.83 -23.79 -6.64
N GLY A 306 4.91 -23.64 -7.96
CA GLY A 306 5.07 -24.76 -8.88
C GLY A 306 3.98 -24.81 -9.95
N GLY A 307 2.84 -25.41 -9.60
CA GLY A 307 2.01 -26.15 -10.53
C GLY A 307 0.54 -26.32 -10.17
N ASP A 308 -0.41 -25.95 -11.03
CA ASP A 308 -1.85 -26.23 -10.83
C ASP A 308 -2.64 -26.76 -12.03
N ASN A 309 -2.08 -26.80 -13.24
CA ASN A 309 -2.75 -27.36 -14.42
C ASN A 309 -2.84 -28.90 -14.48
N GLY A 310 -2.29 -29.62 -13.49
CA GLY A 310 -2.29 -31.09 -13.44
C GLY A 310 -1.19 -31.77 -14.25
N ASN A 311 -0.46 -31.05 -15.10
CA ASN A 311 0.67 -31.56 -15.88
C ASN A 311 2.00 -31.19 -15.19
N THR A 312 2.52 -32.13 -14.41
CA THR A 312 3.76 -31.93 -13.63
C THR A 312 4.99 -31.61 -14.47
N ALA A 313 4.99 -31.93 -15.77
CA ALA A 313 6.07 -31.61 -16.69
C ALA A 313 6.17 -30.12 -17.02
N THR A 314 5.05 -29.38 -16.94
CA THR A 314 4.99 -27.94 -17.22
C THR A 314 5.08 -27.06 -15.97
N TYR A 315 4.98 -27.68 -14.79
CA TYR A 315 5.10 -26.98 -13.52
C TYR A 315 6.46 -26.28 -13.42
N ARG A 316 6.51 -25.14 -12.72
CA ARG A 316 7.76 -24.44 -12.44
C ARG A 316 8.69 -25.33 -11.61
N LYS A 317 9.97 -25.48 -11.99
CA LYS A 317 10.94 -26.43 -11.35
C LYS A 317 12.09 -25.73 -10.65
N GLY A 318 11.76 -24.67 -9.92
CA GLY A 318 12.70 -23.61 -9.57
C GLY A 318 12.95 -23.38 -8.09
N THR A 319 13.68 -22.30 -7.81
CA THR A 319 13.91 -21.81 -6.44
C THR A 319 12.99 -20.63 -6.14
N LEU A 320 12.20 -20.79 -5.08
CA LEU A 320 11.52 -19.72 -4.39
C LEU A 320 12.45 -19.16 -3.30
N TYR A 321 12.83 -17.89 -3.41
CA TYR A 321 13.50 -17.19 -2.32
C TYR A 321 12.45 -16.49 -1.45
N PHE A 322 12.27 -16.96 -0.22
CA PHE A 322 11.23 -16.51 0.70
C PHE A 322 11.85 -16.00 2.00
N TYR A 323 12.03 -14.69 2.14
CA TYR A 323 12.82 -14.16 3.27
C TYR A 323 12.34 -12.81 3.82
N GLY A 324 12.57 -12.58 5.11
CA GLY A 324 12.20 -11.30 5.72
C GLY A 324 10.70 -11.02 5.68
N ASN A 325 9.84 -12.04 5.63
CA ASN A 325 8.38 -11.87 5.63
C ASN A 325 7.81 -12.04 7.04
N THR A 326 6.66 -11.44 7.31
CA THR A 326 5.86 -11.70 8.52
C THR A 326 4.54 -12.35 8.12
N ILE A 327 4.33 -13.59 8.55
CA ILE A 327 3.16 -14.40 8.26
C ILE A 327 2.36 -14.56 9.55
N VAL A 328 1.09 -14.20 9.50
CA VAL A 328 0.16 -14.25 10.64
C VAL A 328 -1.09 -14.99 10.21
N SER A 329 -1.30 -16.18 10.77
CA SER A 329 -2.58 -16.88 10.63
C SER A 329 -3.36 -16.86 11.94
N THR A 330 -4.62 -16.43 11.86
CA THR A 330 -5.56 -16.52 12.99
C THR A 330 -6.50 -17.71 12.88
N ARG A 331 -6.26 -18.63 11.94
CA ARG A 331 -7.04 -19.86 11.78
C ARG A 331 -7.05 -20.68 13.05
N THR A 332 -8.22 -21.23 13.39
CA THR A 332 -8.34 -22.20 14.48
C THR A 332 -7.94 -23.62 14.06
N GLY A 333 -7.93 -23.89 12.76
CA GLY A 333 -7.50 -25.16 12.16
C GLY A 333 -6.11 -25.10 11.52
N ASN A 334 -5.83 -26.08 10.66
CA ASN A 334 -4.53 -26.19 10.01
C ASN A 334 -4.18 -24.93 9.19
N THR A 335 -2.91 -24.55 9.27
CA THR A 335 -2.21 -23.59 8.42
C THR A 335 -0.99 -24.28 7.83
N THR A 336 -0.90 -24.30 6.52
CA THR A 336 0.26 -24.79 5.77
C THR A 336 0.99 -23.59 5.20
N LEU A 337 2.25 -23.39 5.57
CA LEU A 337 3.01 -22.24 5.10
C LEU A 337 3.13 -22.24 3.57
N MET A 338 3.45 -23.37 2.95
CA MET A 338 3.51 -23.43 1.49
C MET A 338 3.19 -24.80 0.89
N ARG A 339 2.62 -24.79 -0.31
CA ARG A 339 2.59 -25.93 -1.21
C ARG A 339 3.68 -25.79 -2.25
N LEU A 340 4.61 -26.74 -2.27
CA LEU A 340 5.52 -26.97 -3.38
C LEU A 340 4.99 -28.16 -4.18
N SER A 341 4.87 -28.01 -5.49
CA SER A 341 3.98 -28.88 -6.29
C SER A 341 4.57 -30.24 -6.67
N THR A 342 5.90 -30.36 -6.69
CA THR A 342 6.66 -31.60 -6.85
C THR A 342 7.97 -31.54 -6.04
N ASN A 343 8.83 -32.54 -6.17
CA ASN A 343 10.16 -32.55 -5.53
C ASN A 343 11.24 -31.77 -6.31
N SER A 344 10.87 -31.09 -7.40
CA SER A 344 11.80 -30.26 -8.17
C SER A 344 11.77 -28.79 -7.77
N GLU A 345 10.75 -28.37 -7.01
CA GLU A 345 10.65 -27.04 -6.45
C GLU A 345 11.44 -26.98 -5.13
N THR A 346 12.27 -25.95 -4.97
CA THR A 346 13.03 -25.68 -3.76
C THR A 346 12.65 -24.32 -3.18
N CYS A 347 12.59 -24.21 -1.85
CA CYS A 347 12.41 -22.94 -1.15
C CYS A 347 13.62 -22.65 -0.25
N ASP A 348 14.22 -21.47 -0.42
CA ASP A 348 15.17 -20.87 0.52
C ASP A 348 14.38 -19.95 1.46
N CYS A 349 14.13 -20.44 2.68
CA CYS A 349 13.25 -19.82 3.65
C CYS A 349 14.03 -19.28 4.87
N ARG A 350 14.24 -17.96 4.97
CA ARG A 350 15.03 -17.39 6.08
C ARG A 350 14.55 -16.05 6.59
N ASN A 351 14.84 -15.74 7.84
CA ASN A 351 14.50 -14.45 8.46
C ASN A 351 12.99 -14.14 8.41
N ASN A 352 12.12 -15.15 8.36
CA ASN A 352 10.67 -14.94 8.38
C ASN A 352 10.10 -15.12 9.79
N ILE A 353 9.05 -14.37 10.13
CA ILE A 353 8.18 -14.71 11.26
C ILE A 353 7.01 -15.54 10.73
N ILE A 354 6.84 -16.76 11.23
CA ILE A 354 5.74 -17.67 10.85
C ILE A 354 4.91 -17.94 12.10
N TYR A 355 3.91 -17.10 12.30
CA TYR A 355 3.04 -17.11 13.47
C TYR A 355 1.64 -17.61 13.12
N VAL A 356 1.19 -18.59 13.91
CA VAL A 356 -0.16 -19.16 13.86
C VAL A 356 -0.74 -19.10 15.26
N SER A 357 -1.95 -18.55 15.40
CA SER A 357 -2.60 -18.40 16.71
C SER A 357 -3.02 -19.74 17.31
N ALA A 358 -3.40 -20.71 16.49
CA ALA A 358 -3.75 -22.06 16.94
C ALA A 358 -2.58 -22.75 17.66
N ALA A 359 -2.90 -23.44 18.75
CA ALA A 359 -1.92 -24.13 19.59
C ALA A 359 -1.72 -25.59 19.17
N GLY A 360 -0.49 -26.09 19.26
CA GLY A 360 -0.17 -27.47 18.90
C GLY A 360 0.31 -27.59 17.46
N SER A 361 -0.03 -28.70 16.80
CA SER A 361 0.51 -29.09 15.50
C SER A 361 -0.30 -28.56 14.30
N PHE A 362 -0.83 -27.35 14.40
CA PHE A 362 -1.63 -26.72 13.33
C PHE A 362 -0.78 -25.96 12.31
N LEU A 363 0.51 -25.73 12.58
CA LEU A 363 1.43 -25.16 11.60
C LEU A 363 2.20 -26.30 10.92
N GLY A 364 1.92 -26.52 9.63
CA GLY A 364 2.71 -27.36 8.73
C GLY A 364 3.59 -26.50 7.83
N LEU A 365 4.87 -26.84 7.69
CA LEU A 365 5.80 -26.04 6.89
C LEU A 365 5.59 -26.24 5.38
N ILE A 366 5.40 -27.47 4.93
CA ILE A 366 5.00 -27.78 3.56
C ILE A 366 3.79 -28.71 3.49
N ASP A 367 3.11 -28.70 2.35
CA ASP A 367 1.99 -29.60 2.01
C ASP A 367 2.45 -31.06 1.99
N ASP A 368 3.19 -31.48 0.96
CA ASP A 368 3.57 -32.89 0.79
C ASP A 368 4.91 -33.02 0.07
N THR A 369 5.04 -32.41 -1.10
CA THR A 369 6.25 -32.48 -1.94
C THR A 369 7.12 -31.23 -1.82
N GLY A 370 8.31 -31.28 -2.41
CA GLY A 370 9.25 -30.15 -2.53
C GLY A 370 10.35 -30.15 -1.49
N VAL A 371 11.34 -29.28 -1.69
CA VAL A 371 12.51 -29.15 -0.81
C VAL A 371 12.46 -27.80 -0.09
N LEU A 372 12.15 -27.80 1.20
CA LEU A 372 12.23 -26.61 2.04
C LEU A 372 13.56 -26.57 2.79
N ASN A 373 14.39 -25.58 2.51
CA ASN A 373 15.59 -25.28 3.27
C ASN A 373 15.31 -24.05 4.14
N TYR A 374 15.31 -24.21 5.46
CA TYR A 374 14.92 -23.12 6.36
C TYR A 374 15.93 -22.86 7.49
N ARG A 375 16.16 -21.58 7.78
CA ARG A 375 17.06 -21.11 8.86
C ARG A 375 16.68 -19.74 9.37
N ASN A 376 17.03 -19.44 10.63
CA ASN A 376 16.84 -18.11 11.21
C ASN A 376 15.42 -17.55 11.03
N ASN A 377 14.40 -18.41 11.06
CA ASN A 377 13.00 -18.00 11.11
C ASN A 377 12.52 -18.02 12.56
N TRP A 378 11.51 -17.22 12.86
CA TRP A 378 10.70 -17.41 14.06
C TRP A 378 9.54 -18.36 13.73
N LEU A 379 9.39 -19.43 14.49
CA LEU A 379 8.42 -20.50 14.27
C LEU A 379 7.56 -20.71 15.52
N LYS A 380 6.24 -20.86 15.31
CA LYS A 380 5.31 -21.21 16.37
C LYS A 380 5.68 -22.57 16.99
N THR A 381 5.78 -22.64 18.32
CA THR A 381 5.96 -23.90 19.07
C THR A 381 4.90 -24.93 18.67
N GLY A 382 5.35 -26.15 18.36
CA GLY A 382 4.48 -27.25 17.92
C GLY A 382 4.38 -27.41 16.41
N TYR A 383 5.06 -26.57 15.61
CA TYR A 383 5.12 -26.76 14.16
C TYR A 383 5.59 -28.17 13.77
N ILE A 384 5.09 -28.66 12.65
CA ILE A 384 5.46 -29.93 12.04
C ILE A 384 5.92 -29.71 10.61
N SER A 385 6.66 -30.68 10.04
CA SER A 385 7.09 -30.61 8.64
C SER A 385 5.90 -30.52 7.69
N SER A 386 4.90 -31.37 7.91
CA SER A 386 3.69 -31.46 7.10
C SER A 386 2.56 -32.13 7.89
N HIS A 387 1.32 -31.74 7.56
CA HIS A 387 0.12 -32.43 8.03
C HIS A 387 -0.14 -33.77 7.30
N SER A 388 0.57 -34.10 6.22
CA SER A 388 0.52 -35.42 5.56
C SER A 388 1.25 -36.51 6.36
N GLY A 389 2.03 -36.14 7.37
CA GLY A 389 2.66 -37.05 8.34
C GLY A 389 3.87 -37.81 7.77
N GLY A 390 4.13 -39.02 8.28
CA GLY A 390 5.31 -39.83 7.88
C GLY A 390 5.28 -40.37 6.44
N ALA A 391 4.21 -40.11 5.69
CA ALA A 391 4.08 -40.45 4.27
C ALA A 391 4.48 -39.30 3.34
N MET A 392 4.98 -38.18 3.89
CA MET A 392 5.39 -37.00 3.15
C MET A 392 6.49 -37.32 2.12
N GLN A 393 6.31 -36.85 0.89
CA GLN A 393 7.22 -37.16 -0.23
C GLN A 393 8.38 -36.16 -0.39
N GLY A 394 8.25 -34.95 0.13
CA GLY A 394 9.23 -33.87 0.05
C GLY A 394 10.33 -33.98 1.11
N THR A 395 11.05 -32.88 1.31
CA THR A 395 12.14 -32.79 2.28
C THR A 395 12.11 -31.45 3.00
N VAL A 396 12.22 -31.48 4.33
CA VAL A 396 12.28 -30.29 5.19
C VAL A 396 13.63 -30.27 5.91
N ASN A 397 14.51 -29.38 5.49
CA ASN A 397 15.89 -29.26 5.95
C ASN A 397 16.03 -28.07 6.92
N ASN A 398 16.12 -28.37 8.21
CA ASN A 398 16.45 -27.37 9.23
C ASN A 398 17.95 -27.06 9.19
N GLN A 399 18.30 -25.85 8.76
CA GLN A 399 19.68 -25.39 8.68
C GLN A 399 20.13 -24.59 9.92
N GLY A 400 19.32 -24.57 10.99
CA GLY A 400 19.65 -23.98 12.29
C GLY A 400 19.31 -22.49 12.42
N GLY A 401 19.59 -21.93 13.60
CA GLY A 401 19.37 -20.51 13.92
C GLY A 401 17.90 -20.08 14.09
N ASN A 402 16.94 -21.01 13.93
CA ASN A 402 15.52 -20.70 14.10
C ASN A 402 15.18 -20.41 15.57
N VAL A 403 14.33 -19.41 15.79
CA VAL A 403 13.73 -19.09 17.08
C VAL A 403 12.38 -19.81 17.16
N VAL A 404 12.12 -20.53 18.24
CA VAL A 404 10.84 -21.24 18.44
C VAL A 404 10.16 -20.72 19.69
N GLY A 405 8.89 -20.33 19.58
CA GLY A 405 8.18 -19.76 20.73
C GLY A 405 6.67 -19.71 20.56
N THR A 406 6.00 -19.20 21.60
CA THR A 406 4.55 -19.05 21.61
C THR A 406 4.09 -17.70 21.07
N SER A 407 4.93 -16.65 21.19
CA SER A 407 4.71 -15.30 20.66
C SER A 407 6.01 -14.71 20.06
N PRO A 408 5.94 -14.02 18.89
CA PRO A 408 7.08 -13.31 18.31
C PRO A 408 7.44 -12.00 19.03
N GLY A 409 6.56 -11.50 19.90
CA GLY A 409 6.73 -10.18 20.54
C GLY A 409 6.40 -9.02 19.60
N PHE A 410 5.22 -9.03 18.99
CA PHE A 410 4.71 -7.88 18.22
C PHE A 410 4.31 -6.72 19.15
N LEU A 411 4.37 -5.47 18.67
CA LEU A 411 3.90 -4.30 19.42
C LEU A 411 2.40 -4.37 19.74
N ASN A 412 1.57 -4.73 18.76
CA ASN A 412 0.13 -4.91 18.97
C ASN A 412 -0.48 -5.86 17.94
N GLU A 413 -0.49 -7.17 18.25
CA GLU A 413 -1.08 -8.20 17.40
C GLU A 413 -2.57 -7.94 17.09
N GLY A 414 -3.38 -7.56 18.09
CA GLY A 414 -4.82 -7.32 17.91
C GLY A 414 -5.13 -6.09 17.06
N GLY A 415 -4.27 -5.07 17.11
CA GLY A 415 -4.30 -3.91 16.22
C GLY A 415 -3.64 -4.15 14.86
N GLN A 416 -3.10 -5.37 14.63
CA GLN A 416 -2.27 -5.71 13.49
C GLN A 416 -1.12 -4.71 13.29
N ASP A 417 -0.43 -4.37 14.37
CA ASP A 417 0.90 -3.78 14.35
C ASP A 417 1.91 -4.90 14.65
N PHE A 418 2.50 -5.40 13.57
CA PHE A 418 3.44 -6.52 13.61
C PHE A 418 4.90 -6.07 13.62
N SER A 419 5.15 -4.79 13.89
CA SER A 419 6.50 -4.36 14.27
C SER A 419 6.91 -5.00 15.59
N LEU A 420 8.22 -5.08 15.83
CA LEU A 420 8.79 -5.81 16.97
C LEU A 420 8.77 -4.94 18.22
N ALA A 421 8.21 -5.48 19.31
CA ALA A 421 8.30 -4.88 20.62
C ALA A 421 9.71 -5.00 21.21
N ALA A 422 10.05 -4.08 22.13
CA ALA A 422 11.28 -4.18 22.90
C ALA A 422 11.37 -5.55 23.60
N GLY A 423 12.51 -6.21 23.47
CA GLY A 423 12.73 -7.56 24.02
C GLY A 423 12.19 -8.71 23.17
N SER A 424 11.66 -8.45 21.97
CA SER A 424 11.35 -9.51 21.01
C SER A 424 12.59 -10.35 20.72
N ALA A 425 12.44 -11.68 20.76
CA ALA A 425 13.49 -12.62 20.37
C ALA A 425 13.79 -12.63 18.86
N CYS A 426 13.02 -11.88 18.06
CA CYS A 426 13.26 -11.71 16.63
C CYS A 426 14.33 -10.65 16.35
N ILE A 427 14.59 -9.75 17.31
CA ILE A 427 15.57 -8.67 17.18
C ILE A 427 16.98 -9.26 17.12
N ASN A 428 17.76 -8.83 16.13
CA ASN A 428 19.13 -9.24 15.84
C ASN A 428 19.33 -10.77 15.71
N ALA A 429 18.26 -11.52 15.39
CA ALA A 429 18.28 -12.99 15.33
C ALA A 429 18.33 -13.56 13.90
N GLY A 430 18.31 -12.69 12.88
CA GLY A 430 18.37 -13.07 11.48
C GLY A 430 19.77 -13.47 11.03
N THR A 431 19.89 -13.76 9.73
CA THR A 431 21.15 -14.11 9.07
C THR A 431 21.29 -13.42 7.73
N THR A 432 22.47 -13.52 7.12
CA THR A 432 22.72 -12.96 5.79
C THR A 432 21.85 -13.63 4.73
N LEU A 433 21.46 -12.85 3.73
CA LEU A 433 20.71 -13.36 2.59
C LEU A 433 21.59 -14.25 1.70
N ALA A 434 20.96 -15.11 0.89
CA ALA A 434 21.70 -15.90 -0.08
C ALA A 434 22.43 -14.99 -1.08
N ALA A 435 23.66 -15.33 -1.45
CA ALA A 435 24.43 -14.52 -2.42
C ALA A 435 23.68 -14.32 -3.75
N ALA A 436 22.88 -15.30 -4.17
CA ALA A 436 22.08 -15.27 -5.39
C ALA A 436 20.98 -14.19 -5.41
N VAL A 437 20.57 -13.64 -4.25
CA VAL A 437 19.57 -12.55 -4.20
C VAL A 437 20.21 -11.17 -4.09
N LEU A 438 21.54 -11.09 -3.92
CA LEU A 438 22.25 -9.83 -3.71
C LEU A 438 23.02 -9.38 -4.95
N PRO A 439 23.16 -8.06 -5.16
CA PRO A 439 22.57 -6.97 -4.39
C PRO A 439 21.11 -6.65 -4.79
N THR A 440 20.64 -7.21 -5.91
CA THR A 440 19.41 -6.78 -6.61
C THR A 440 18.12 -6.89 -5.78
N HIS A 441 18.02 -7.91 -4.93
CA HIS A 441 16.83 -8.20 -4.13
C HIS A 441 17.14 -8.10 -2.62
N ASN A 442 18.03 -7.19 -2.23
CA ASN A 442 18.29 -6.92 -0.82
C ASN A 442 17.06 -6.33 -0.11
N VAL A 443 16.93 -6.58 1.21
CA VAL A 443 15.87 -5.98 2.03
C VAL A 443 16.35 -4.65 2.60
N THR A 444 16.08 -3.56 1.89
CA THR A 444 16.52 -2.20 2.28
C THR A 444 15.38 -1.32 2.78
N ARG A 445 14.15 -1.82 2.72
CA ARG A 445 12.92 -1.10 3.09
C ARG A 445 11.99 -2.04 3.87
N HIS A 446 11.03 -1.46 4.58
CA HIS A 446 9.91 -2.20 5.15
C HIS A 446 8.58 -1.46 4.93
N TYR A 447 7.50 -2.20 5.02
CA TYR A 447 6.14 -1.69 4.83
C TYR A 447 5.75 -0.73 5.96
N VAL A 448 4.95 0.28 5.64
CA VAL A 448 4.24 1.12 6.60
C VAL A 448 2.76 0.95 6.33
N LYS A 449 2.02 0.53 7.36
CA LYS A 449 0.60 0.18 7.25
C LYS A 449 -0.24 1.44 6.96
N HIS A 450 -0.93 1.59 5.83
CA HIS A 450 -0.87 0.79 4.58
C HIS A 450 -0.39 1.63 3.38
N GLN A 451 -0.03 0.93 2.30
CA GLN A 451 0.39 1.45 0.99
C GLN A 451 1.53 2.46 1.07
N GLN A 452 2.44 2.23 2.00
CA GLN A 452 3.59 3.09 2.23
C GLN A 452 4.79 2.22 2.57
N GLY A 453 5.97 2.81 2.46
CA GLY A 453 7.20 2.15 2.84
C GLY A 453 8.26 3.15 3.22
N GLN A 454 9.06 2.77 4.19
CA GLN A 454 10.19 3.58 4.65
C GLN A 454 11.49 2.78 4.54
N ALA A 455 12.61 3.49 4.62
CA ALA A 455 13.92 2.84 4.68
C ALA A 455 13.94 1.90 5.89
N ARG A 456 14.47 0.70 5.69
CA ARG A 456 14.69 -0.22 6.80
C ARG A 456 15.87 0.32 7.61
N PRO A 457 15.74 0.51 8.93
CA PRO A 457 16.84 0.90 9.79
C PRO A 457 18.09 0.04 9.52
N VAL A 458 19.26 0.67 9.51
CA VAL A 458 20.53 -0.04 9.38
C VAL A 458 20.91 -0.55 10.77
N ASP A 459 20.77 -1.85 10.99
CA ASP A 459 21.31 -2.57 12.15
C ASP A 459 22.47 -3.48 11.73
N ALA A 460 23.34 -3.84 12.68
CA ALA A 460 24.48 -4.73 12.47
C ALA A 460 24.04 -6.18 12.18
N THR A 461 22.94 -6.65 12.78
CA THR A 461 22.37 -7.97 12.49
C THR A 461 20.92 -7.82 12.07
N PHE A 462 20.55 -8.49 10.98
CA PHE A 462 19.20 -8.47 10.42
C PHE A 462 18.15 -8.96 11.43
N ASP A 463 17.08 -8.21 11.66
CA ASP A 463 15.91 -8.71 12.40
C ASP A 463 15.11 -9.76 11.63
N ILE A 464 14.58 -10.76 12.33
CA ILE A 464 13.63 -11.71 11.72
C ILE A 464 12.29 -11.01 11.48
N GLY A 465 11.78 -11.08 10.26
CA GLY A 465 10.45 -10.59 9.86
C GLY A 465 10.47 -9.40 8.90
N ALA A 466 9.27 -8.95 8.55
CA ALA A 466 9.04 -7.84 7.61
C ALA A 466 9.52 -6.47 8.12
N PHE A 467 9.70 -6.32 9.43
CA PHE A 467 10.08 -5.07 10.07
C PHE A 467 11.44 -5.22 10.75
N GLU A 468 12.24 -4.16 10.74
CA GLU A 468 13.36 -3.99 11.66
C GLU A 468 12.84 -3.16 12.83
N ALA A 469 13.14 -3.58 14.05
CA ALA A 469 13.11 -2.70 15.19
C ALA A 469 14.11 -1.56 14.92
N GLY A 470 13.71 -0.31 15.19
CA GLY A 470 14.72 0.74 15.29
C GLY A 470 15.76 0.34 16.35
N SER A 471 17.00 0.83 16.25
CA SER A 471 18.02 0.60 17.27
C SER A 471 17.41 0.80 18.65
N VAL A 472 17.28 -0.25 19.45
CA VAL A 472 16.68 -0.15 20.78
C VAL A 472 17.55 0.84 21.57
N PRO A 473 17.01 2.00 22.00
CA PRO A 473 17.81 2.94 22.76
C PRO A 473 18.35 2.21 24.00
N THR A 474 19.65 2.25 24.21
CA THR A 474 20.30 1.62 25.38
C THR A 474 20.42 2.58 26.56
N THR A 475 20.01 3.82 26.38
CA THR A 475 20.06 4.89 27.37
C THR A 475 18.73 5.65 27.38
N PRO A 476 18.26 6.13 28.54
CA PRO A 476 17.13 7.04 28.59
C PRO A 476 17.37 8.30 27.73
N PRO A 477 16.32 8.96 27.23
CA PRO A 477 16.47 10.12 26.35
C PRO A 477 17.07 11.33 27.09
N ASN A 478 17.45 12.36 26.33
CA ASN A 478 17.80 13.66 26.91
C ASN A 478 16.56 14.32 27.54
N ALA A 479 16.73 14.93 28.71
CA ALA A 479 15.66 15.63 29.40
C ALA A 479 15.13 16.82 28.60
N ALA A 480 13.81 16.97 28.53
CA ALA A 480 13.15 18.17 28.02
C ALA A 480 13.53 19.40 28.87
N SER A 481 13.47 20.59 28.29
CA SER A 481 13.84 21.83 28.98
C SER A 481 12.93 23.01 28.63
N GLY A 482 13.09 24.14 29.32
CA GLY A 482 12.39 25.38 28.99
C GLY A 482 10.85 25.27 29.10
N LEU A 483 10.34 24.44 29.99
CA LEU A 483 8.89 24.31 30.21
C LEU A 483 8.33 25.65 30.67
N THR A 484 7.30 26.11 29.98
CA THR A 484 6.46 27.26 30.35
C THR A 484 5.00 26.80 30.42
N ALA A 485 4.29 27.29 31.44
CA ALA A 485 2.85 27.07 31.61
C ALA A 485 2.16 28.43 31.69
N THR A 486 1.14 28.65 30.86
CA THR A 486 0.35 29.89 30.86
C THR A 486 -1.12 29.55 31.10
N ALA A 487 -1.72 30.14 32.13
CA ALA A 487 -3.16 30.00 32.36
C ALA A 487 -3.95 30.67 31.23
N ASN A 488 -5.03 30.04 30.77
CA ASN A 488 -5.96 30.64 29.84
C ASN A 488 -7.30 30.99 30.54
N MET A 489 -8.08 31.88 29.94
CA MET A 489 -9.31 32.42 30.56
C MET A 489 -10.47 31.42 30.66
N THR A 490 -10.30 30.21 30.11
CA THR A 490 -11.31 29.15 30.05
C THR A 490 -10.99 28.00 31.00
N LEU A 491 -10.33 28.29 32.14
CA LEU A 491 -9.93 27.28 33.12
C LEU A 491 -9.04 26.18 32.53
N GLY A 492 -7.98 26.59 31.84
CA GLY A 492 -6.96 25.70 31.27
C GLY A 492 -5.55 26.26 31.39
N ALA A 493 -4.57 25.47 30.97
CA ALA A 493 -3.17 25.83 30.91
C ALA A 493 -2.55 25.41 29.58
N SER A 494 -1.88 26.34 28.90
CA SER A 494 -1.07 26.06 27.71
C SER A 494 0.37 25.83 28.12
N LEU A 495 0.89 24.64 27.81
CA LEU A 495 2.23 24.19 28.11
C LEU A 495 3.08 24.20 26.84
N ASN A 496 4.30 24.72 26.93
CA ASN A 496 5.30 24.64 25.86
C ASN A 496 6.67 24.28 26.45
N TRP A 497 7.43 23.41 25.79
CA TRP A 497 8.77 23.00 26.20
C TRP A 497 9.69 22.84 24.97
N SER A 498 11.00 22.72 25.21
CA SER A 498 11.99 22.37 24.22
C SER A 498 12.28 20.87 24.27
N ASP A 499 12.20 20.25 23.11
CA ASP A 499 12.68 18.90 22.88
C ASP A 499 14.20 18.91 22.67
N ASN A 500 14.91 18.15 23.49
CA ASN A 500 16.38 18.00 23.43
C ASN A 500 16.80 16.59 23.01
N SER A 501 15.84 15.75 22.65
CA SER A 501 15.99 14.33 22.38
C SER A 501 15.74 14.06 20.90
N SER A 502 16.31 12.96 20.40
CA SER A 502 16.03 12.44 19.05
C SER A 502 15.68 10.95 19.07
N ASP A 503 15.65 10.35 20.26
CA ASP A 503 15.48 8.93 20.52
C ASP A 503 14.39 8.66 21.58
N GLU A 504 13.55 9.67 21.87
CA GLU A 504 12.39 9.53 22.74
C GLU A 504 11.25 8.83 22.01
N SER A 505 10.54 7.98 22.74
CA SER A 505 9.26 7.43 22.30
C SER A 505 8.11 8.40 22.55
N GLY A 506 8.29 9.35 23.47
CA GLY A 506 7.35 10.41 23.76
C GLY A 506 7.68 11.18 25.03
N PHE A 507 6.73 12.01 25.47
CA PHE A 507 6.83 12.82 26.68
C PHE A 507 5.67 12.52 27.62
N ARG A 508 5.97 12.33 28.90
CA ARG A 508 5.01 12.27 29.99
C ARG A 508 4.85 13.66 30.59
N ILE A 509 3.61 14.14 30.59
CA ILE A 509 3.24 15.40 31.21
C ILE A 509 2.78 15.06 32.62
N GLU A 510 3.54 15.50 33.62
CA GLU A 510 3.21 15.28 35.02
C GLU A 510 2.68 16.57 35.65
N ARG A 511 1.62 16.43 36.44
CA ARG A 511 0.91 17.51 37.09
C ARG A 511 0.83 17.26 38.59
N GLN A 512 1.18 18.28 39.35
CA GLN A 512 0.97 18.37 40.79
C GLN A 512 -0.18 19.37 41.04
N ILE A 513 -1.12 19.00 41.91
CA ILE A 513 -2.26 19.85 42.30
C ILE A 513 -2.03 20.33 43.74
N GLY A 514 -1.89 21.65 43.94
CA GLY A 514 -1.52 22.22 45.22
C GLY A 514 -0.20 21.66 45.76
N ALA A 515 -0.24 21.06 46.96
CA ALA A 515 0.92 20.44 47.62
C ALA A 515 0.98 18.91 47.46
N ALA A 516 0.18 18.33 46.57
CA ALA A 516 0.22 16.89 46.31
C ALA A 516 1.52 16.45 45.61
N SER A 517 1.73 15.13 45.46
CA SER A 517 2.81 14.61 44.62
C SER A 517 2.50 14.79 43.13
N PHE A 518 3.52 14.83 42.28
CA PHE A 518 3.35 14.76 40.83
C PHE A 518 2.70 13.44 40.43
N ALA A 519 1.71 13.52 39.56
CA ALA A 519 1.11 12.37 38.90
C ALA A 519 1.07 12.60 37.38
N THR A 520 1.10 11.52 36.60
CA THR A 520 0.91 11.60 35.16
C THR A 520 -0.46 12.19 34.84
N LEU A 521 -0.46 13.33 34.14
CA LEU A 521 -1.67 13.86 33.51
C LEU A 521 -1.97 13.10 32.23
N THR A 522 -0.96 12.99 31.35
CA THR A 522 -1.07 12.32 30.06
C THR A 522 0.32 12.03 29.47
N THR A 523 0.37 11.32 28.35
CA THR A 523 1.54 11.17 27.49
C THR A 523 1.26 11.73 26.10
N VAL A 524 2.28 12.25 25.43
CA VAL A 524 2.24 12.72 24.05
C VAL A 524 3.35 12.02 23.24
N GLY A 525 3.19 11.94 21.92
CA GLY A 525 4.17 11.29 21.04
C GLY A 525 5.51 12.03 20.97
N ALA A 526 6.50 11.37 20.35
CA ALA A 526 7.81 11.96 20.05
C ALA A 526 7.71 13.29 19.30
N ASN A 527 8.70 14.17 19.44
CA ASN A 527 8.76 15.51 18.84
C ASN A 527 7.62 16.48 19.21
N VAL A 528 6.69 16.12 20.09
CA VAL A 528 5.67 17.04 20.58
C VAL A 528 6.30 17.99 21.58
N THR A 529 6.08 19.30 21.39
CA THR A 529 6.66 20.37 22.22
C THR A 529 5.61 21.25 22.91
N SER A 530 4.33 20.92 22.81
CA SER A 530 3.25 21.68 23.42
C SER A 530 2.04 20.82 23.81
N TYR A 531 1.28 21.27 24.81
CA TYR A 531 0.05 20.61 25.27
C TYR A 531 -0.90 21.60 25.95
N ASN A 532 -2.21 21.39 25.77
CA ASN A 532 -3.24 22.19 26.45
C ASN A 532 -3.96 21.33 27.51
N ASP A 533 -3.79 21.69 28.77
CA ASP A 533 -4.57 21.15 29.89
C ASP A 533 -5.87 21.95 30.06
N SER A 534 -6.99 21.28 30.31
CA SER A 534 -8.32 21.91 30.39
C SER A 534 -9.12 21.35 31.57
N GLY A 535 -10.19 22.05 31.95
CA GLY A 535 -11.05 21.63 33.07
C GLY A 535 -10.39 21.85 34.43
N LEU A 536 -9.58 22.89 34.57
CA LEU A 536 -8.92 23.25 35.82
C LEU A 536 -9.91 23.86 36.82
N THR A 537 -9.70 23.65 38.10
CA THR A 537 -10.54 24.22 39.16
C THR A 537 -10.08 25.64 39.46
N LEU A 538 -11.00 26.62 39.37
CA LEU A 538 -10.74 28.03 39.67
C LEU A 538 -10.01 28.21 41.01
N GLY A 539 -8.97 29.04 41.02
CA GLY A 539 -8.18 29.35 42.21
C GLY A 539 -7.23 28.24 42.66
N THR A 540 -7.20 27.09 41.96
CA THR A 540 -6.28 25.98 42.27
C THR A 540 -4.95 26.18 41.56
N THR A 541 -3.85 25.97 42.29
CA THR A 541 -2.49 25.99 41.72
C THR A 541 -2.13 24.63 41.16
N TYR A 542 -1.65 24.63 39.92
CA TYR A 542 -1.16 23.46 39.20
C TYR A 542 0.32 23.68 38.85
N THR A 543 1.15 22.70 39.17
CA THR A 543 2.58 22.68 38.82
C THR A 543 2.84 21.56 37.85
N TYR A 544 3.55 21.84 36.76
CA TYR A 544 3.83 20.90 35.68
C TYR A 544 5.32 20.60 35.57
N ARG A 545 5.66 19.39 35.11
CA ARG A 545 6.99 19.02 34.60
C ARG A 545 6.84 18.02 33.45
N ILE A 546 7.83 17.98 32.58
CA ILE A 546 7.85 17.07 31.41
C ILE A 546 8.96 16.04 31.61
N VAL A 547 8.65 14.77 31.35
CA VAL A 547 9.61 13.66 31.41
C VAL A 547 9.64 12.98 30.04
N ALA A 548 10.75 13.11 29.31
CA ALA A 548 10.96 12.33 28.08
C ALA A 548 11.15 10.85 28.45
N TYR A 549 10.70 9.93 27.61
CA TYR A 549 10.89 8.49 27.87
C TYR A 549 11.14 7.70 26.59
N ASN A 550 11.88 6.60 26.71
CA ASN A 550 12.01 5.57 25.67
C ASN A 550 12.07 4.17 26.31
N ALA A 551 12.39 3.15 25.51
CA ALA A 551 12.48 1.77 25.99
C ALA A 551 13.58 1.51 27.04
N ALA A 552 14.61 2.36 27.12
CA ALA A 552 15.64 2.28 28.17
C ALA A 552 15.23 2.97 29.48
N GLY A 553 14.16 3.76 29.48
CA GLY A 553 13.58 4.35 30.68
C GLY A 553 13.23 5.83 30.54
N ASP A 554 12.96 6.45 31.68
CA ASP A 554 12.61 7.86 31.80
C ASP A 554 13.87 8.73 31.89
N ALA A 555 13.85 9.88 31.22
CA ALA A 555 14.83 10.94 31.41
C ALA A 555 14.66 11.63 32.77
N ALA A 556 15.61 12.48 33.15
CA ALA A 556 15.38 13.42 34.24
C ALA A 556 14.21 14.37 33.91
N PRO A 557 13.40 14.79 34.89
CA PRO A 557 12.34 15.76 34.62
C PRO A 557 12.87 17.13 34.19
N SER A 558 12.09 17.84 33.37
CA SER A 558 12.32 19.25 33.04
C SER A 558 12.29 20.15 34.28
N ASN A 559 12.56 21.45 34.09
CA ASN A 559 12.17 22.45 35.08
C ASN A 559 10.65 22.39 35.36
N THR A 560 10.23 22.82 36.54
CA THR A 560 8.81 22.96 36.86
C THR A 560 8.28 24.31 36.40
N SER A 561 6.99 24.38 36.08
CA SER A 561 6.27 25.63 35.83
C SER A 561 4.90 25.58 36.50
N SER A 562 4.52 26.64 37.20
CA SER A 562 3.27 26.70 37.96
C SER A 562 2.33 27.78 37.43
N ILE A 563 1.03 27.51 37.49
CA ILE A 563 -0.05 28.47 37.24
C ILE A 563 -1.10 28.34 38.34
N THR A 564 -1.84 29.42 38.59
CA THR A 564 -3.10 29.36 39.34
C THR A 564 -4.23 29.54 38.33
N ALA A 565 -5.18 28.61 38.30
CA ALA A 565 -6.29 28.68 37.35
C ALA A 565 -7.14 29.94 37.60
N GLN A 566 -7.33 30.73 36.55
CA GLN A 566 -8.13 31.95 36.56
C GLN A 566 -9.38 31.76 35.70
N GLY A 567 -10.47 32.38 36.10
CA GLY A 567 -11.73 32.43 35.34
C GLY A 567 -12.23 33.87 35.30
N THR A 568 -12.93 34.23 34.24
CA THR A 568 -13.53 35.57 34.15
C THR A 568 -14.58 35.76 35.23
N ALA A 569 -14.36 36.68 36.16
CA ALA A 569 -15.44 37.22 36.99
C ALA A 569 -16.37 38.05 36.09
N GLY A 570 -17.61 37.63 35.93
CA GLY A 570 -18.65 38.48 35.35
C GLY A 570 -18.77 39.77 36.19
N GLY A 571 -18.49 40.92 35.58
CA GLY A 571 -18.54 42.21 36.24
C GLY A 571 -19.97 42.62 36.58
N GLY A 572 -20.41 42.36 37.81
CA GLY A 572 -21.58 42.98 38.43
C GLY A 572 -21.16 44.25 39.17
N GLY A 573 -21.19 45.40 38.50
CA GLY A 573 -20.97 46.71 39.12
C GLY A 573 -22.27 47.28 39.69
N GLY A 574 -22.51 47.11 40.99
CA GLY A 574 -23.49 47.89 41.74
C GLY A 574 -22.90 49.26 42.09
N GLY A 575 -23.46 50.32 41.51
CA GLY A 575 -23.10 51.70 41.83
C GLY A 575 -24.35 52.51 42.18
N THR A 576 -24.49 52.86 43.46
CA THR A 576 -25.47 53.84 43.95
C THR A 576 -24.97 55.28 43.73
N GLY A 577 -25.76 56.06 43.00
CA GLY A 577 -26.01 57.51 43.07
C GLY A 577 -24.86 58.52 43.29
N SER A 578 -24.71 59.48 42.36
CA SER A 578 -25.08 60.90 42.58
C SER A 578 -24.75 61.82 41.37
N SER A 579 -25.82 62.41 40.83
CA SER A 579 -26.03 63.72 40.18
C SER A 579 -24.98 64.48 39.34
N SER A 580 -25.56 65.04 38.26
CA SER A 580 -25.22 66.22 37.42
C SER A 580 -24.56 65.85 36.09
N GLY A 581 -25.03 66.25 34.90
CA GLY A 581 -26.11 67.13 34.45
C GLY A 581 -25.71 67.63 33.05
N SER A 582 -26.66 67.69 32.10
CA SER A 582 -26.52 68.16 30.69
C SER A 582 -25.79 67.19 29.74
N GLY A 583 -26.27 66.78 28.56
CA GLY A 583 -27.44 67.15 27.77
C GLY A 583 -27.17 66.72 26.31
N GLY A 584 -28.18 66.15 25.62
CA GLY A 584 -28.26 66.16 24.15
C GLY A 584 -28.01 64.85 23.38
N GLY A 585 -29.11 64.10 23.13
CA GLY A 585 -29.60 63.89 21.75
C GLY A 585 -29.13 62.68 20.93
N GLY A 586 -30.03 61.69 20.80
CA GLY A 586 -30.21 60.80 19.62
C GLY A 586 -29.14 59.71 19.42
N GLY A 587 -29.41 58.46 19.09
CA GLY A 587 -30.58 57.77 18.57
C GLY A 587 -30.05 56.42 18.03
N CYS A 588 -30.80 55.35 18.26
CA CYS A 588 -30.45 53.95 18.13
C CYS A 588 -29.94 53.52 16.73
N THR A 589 -29.02 52.55 16.67
CA THR A 589 -29.28 51.13 16.28
C THR A 589 -27.99 50.36 16.02
N ALA A 590 -28.09 49.05 16.25
CA ALA A 590 -27.05 48.03 16.22
C ALA A 590 -26.64 47.60 14.79
N GLY A 591 -25.51 46.89 14.69
CA GLY A 591 -25.27 45.95 13.59
C GLY A 591 -23.84 45.91 13.06
N GLU A 592 -23.08 44.97 13.60
CA GLU A 592 -22.10 44.08 12.92
C GLU A 592 -21.23 44.61 11.76
N GLY A 593 -19.91 44.46 11.94
CA GLY A 593 -18.91 44.53 10.87
C GLY A 593 -17.72 43.63 11.18
N LEU A 594 -17.79 42.37 10.75
CA LEU A 594 -16.63 41.47 10.63
C LEU A 594 -15.88 41.85 9.34
N GLY A 595 -14.71 42.47 9.50
CA GLY A 595 -13.77 42.79 8.43
C GLY A 595 -12.54 41.88 8.50
N ALA A 596 -12.28 41.18 7.40
CA ALA A 596 -11.16 40.29 7.15
C ALA A 596 -9.79 40.98 7.27
N LEU A 597 -8.76 40.20 7.60
CA LEU A 597 -7.37 40.51 7.22
C LEU A 597 -6.70 39.28 6.61
N ALA A 598 -6.31 39.44 5.35
CA ALA A 598 -5.45 38.54 4.60
C ALA A 598 -3.97 38.79 4.91
N LEU A 599 -3.10 37.79 4.74
CA LEU A 599 -1.77 38.05 4.22
C LEU A 599 -1.19 36.87 3.43
N LEU A 600 -0.66 37.23 2.26
CA LEU A 600 -0.07 36.45 1.18
C LEU A 600 1.47 36.49 1.33
N GLY A 601 2.22 35.46 0.91
CA GLY A 601 3.69 35.57 0.86
C GLY A 601 4.49 34.33 0.41
N ILE A 602 4.65 34.20 -0.91
CA ILE A 602 5.60 33.45 -1.76
C ILE A 602 7.02 33.21 -1.18
N LEU A 603 7.63 32.03 -1.42
CA LEU A 603 8.99 31.92 -2.01
C LEU A 603 9.36 30.51 -2.56
N LEU A 604 10.22 30.53 -3.58
CA LEU A 604 10.64 29.49 -4.52
C LEU A 604 12.18 29.23 -4.35
N LEU A 605 12.67 28.10 -4.93
CA LEU A 605 14.08 27.68 -5.18
C LEU A 605 14.82 26.99 -3.98
N ARG A 606 15.67 25.96 -4.13
CA ARG A 606 16.51 25.48 -5.25
C ARG A 606 17.06 24.05 -4.99
N ARG A 607 17.34 23.30 -6.07
CA ARG A 607 18.08 22.02 -6.17
C ARG A 607 19.52 22.06 -5.60
N ARG A 608 20.02 20.87 -5.19
CA ARG A 608 21.34 20.22 -5.44
C ARG A 608 21.36 18.92 -4.60
N ARG A 609 21.88 17.76 -4.99
CA ARG A 609 22.66 17.25 -6.13
C ARG A 609 22.26 15.79 -6.35
#